data_AF-A0A0M3KA46-F1
#
_entry.id   AF-A0A0M3KA46-F1
#
_cell.length_a   1.000
_cell.length_b   1.000
_cell.length_c   1.000
_cell.angle_alpha   90.00
_cell.angle_beta   90.00
_cell.angle_gamma   90.00
#
_symmetry.space_group_name_H-M   'P 1'
#
loop_
_entity.id
_entity.type
_entity.pdbx_description
1 polymer ?
#
loop_
_entity_poly.entity_id
_entity_poly.type
_entity_poly.pdbx_seq_one_letter_code
_entity_poly.pdbx_strand_id
1 'polypeptide(L)'
;MLVESTAIALYLAKKFGLNGQDDWEAAKIHELFGATTDFLSHAVPFYNETNEAEKQKMMAVFEKDHLEPFFTQINKVLQQNDTGFFVGEQLSVADLNMLCMIGLFSSLFPKMANNYPQLIAFKDRMMNQPNIKKWIETRPKTDL
;
A
#
# COMPACT_ATOMS: atom_id res chain seq x y z
N MET A 1 -17.08 8.88 18.11
CA MET A 1 -16.24 9.37 17.01
C MET A 1 -15.31 8.23 16.61
N LEU A 2 -15.21 7.90 15.33
CA LEU A 2 -14.26 6.91 14.83
C LEU A 2 -13.01 7.66 14.37
N VAL A 3 -11.83 7.31 14.89
CA VAL A 3 -10.61 8.14 14.77
C VAL A 3 -9.38 7.41 14.24
N GLU A 4 -9.43 6.08 14.16
CA GLU A 4 -8.33 5.26 13.66
C GLU A 4 -8.56 4.98 12.17
N SER A 5 -7.57 5.29 11.33
CA SER A 5 -7.71 5.33 9.86
C SER A 5 -8.07 3.97 9.29
N THR A 6 -7.51 2.88 9.82
CA THR A 6 -7.83 1.52 9.39
C THR A 6 -9.27 1.15 9.72
N ALA A 7 -9.72 1.43 10.94
CA ALA A 7 -11.09 1.19 11.36
C ALA A 7 -12.09 1.99 10.53
N ILE A 8 -11.77 3.24 10.18
CA ILE A 8 -12.57 4.06 9.26
C ILE A 8 -12.61 3.42 7.87
N ALA A 9 -11.45 3.03 7.32
CA ALA A 9 -11.35 2.41 6.01
C ALA A 9 -12.15 1.10 5.92
N LEU A 10 -12.01 0.21 6.90
CA LEU A 10 -12.73 -1.07 6.95
C LEU A 10 -14.25 -0.88 7.15
N TYR A 11 -14.66 0.09 7.97
CA TYR A 11 -16.08 0.44 8.12
C TYR A 11 -16.69 0.90 6.79
N LEU A 12 -16.00 1.79 6.07
CA LEU A 12 -16.47 2.26 4.75
C LEU A 12 -16.40 1.13 3.72
N ALA A 13 -15.37 0.30 3.74
CA ALA A 13 -15.23 -0.84 2.85
C ALA A 13 -16.43 -1.79 2.99
N LYS A 14 -16.81 -2.12 4.22
CA LYS A 14 -18.00 -2.94 4.48
C LYS A 14 -19.27 -2.28 3.96
N LYS A 15 -19.44 -0.97 4.16
CA LYS A 15 -20.61 -0.21 3.69
C LYS A 15 -20.74 -0.17 2.17
N PHE A 16 -19.62 -0.18 1.45
CA PHE A 16 -19.58 -0.02 -0.01
C PHE A 16 -19.20 -1.29 -0.77
N GLY A 17 -19.19 -2.46 -0.12
CA GLY A 17 -18.91 -3.74 -0.77
C GLY A 17 -17.46 -3.93 -1.21
N LEU A 18 -16.51 -3.32 -0.49
CA LEU A 18 -15.06 -3.40 -0.77
C LEU A 18 -14.31 -4.24 0.28
N ASN A 19 -15.01 -5.03 1.10
CA ASN A 19 -14.43 -5.79 2.22
C ASN A 19 -14.43 -7.31 1.97
N GLY A 20 -14.24 -7.73 0.72
CA GLY A 20 -14.32 -9.14 0.32
C GLY A 20 -15.75 -9.65 0.15
N GLN A 21 -15.90 -10.84 -0.43
CA GLN A 21 -17.18 -11.50 -0.67
C GLN A 21 -17.66 -12.33 0.52
N ASP A 22 -16.73 -12.79 1.35
CA ASP A 22 -17.01 -13.59 2.55
C ASP A 22 -16.09 -13.21 3.72
N ASP A 23 -16.33 -13.85 4.87
CA ASP A 23 -15.57 -13.60 6.10
C ASP A 23 -14.09 -13.96 5.96
N TRP A 24 -13.73 -14.86 5.04
CA TRP A 24 -12.36 -15.28 4.81
C TRP A 24 -11.57 -14.26 3.99
N GLU A 25 -12.17 -13.74 2.91
CA GLU A 25 -11.60 -12.61 2.16
C GLU A 25 -11.50 -11.36 3.04
N ALA A 26 -12.51 -11.08 3.87
CA ALA A 26 -12.45 -10.01 4.85
C ALA A 26 -11.25 -10.18 5.81
N ALA A 27 -11.01 -11.40 6.31
CA ALA A 27 -9.87 -11.67 7.18
C ALA A 27 -8.51 -11.43 6.48
N LYS A 28 -8.37 -11.85 5.21
CA LYS A 28 -7.15 -11.56 4.42
C LYS A 28 -6.95 -10.07 4.16
N ILE A 29 -8.02 -9.32 3.93
CA ILE A 29 -7.96 -7.86 3.80
C ILE A 29 -7.44 -7.25 5.11
N HIS A 30 -7.96 -7.69 6.25
CA HIS A 30 -7.52 -7.22 7.57
C HIS A 30 -6.05 -7.58 7.85
N GLU A 31 -5.61 -8.79 7.46
CA GLU A 31 -4.21 -9.21 7.55
C GLU A 31 -3.29 -8.26 6.78
N LEU A 32 -3.67 -7.87 5.55
CA LEU A 32 -2.89 -6.92 4.75
C LEU A 32 -2.82 -5.52 5.38
N PHE A 33 -3.89 -5.07 6.05
CA PHE A 33 -3.87 -3.82 6.83
C PHE A 33 -2.91 -3.90 8.02
N GLY A 34 -2.92 -5.03 8.74
CA GLY A 34 -1.97 -5.31 9.82
C GLY A 34 -0.53 -5.27 9.31
N ALA A 35 -0.25 -5.99 8.22
CA ALA A 35 1.08 -6.02 7.60
C ALA A 35 1.56 -4.62 7.18
N THR A 36 0.69 -3.78 6.62
CA THR A 36 1.06 -2.38 6.30
C THR A 36 1.32 -1.53 7.54
N THR A 37 0.58 -1.76 8.62
CA THR A 37 0.75 -1.00 9.87
C THR A 37 2.10 -1.32 10.50
N ASP A 38 2.43 -2.60 10.61
CA ASP A 38 3.72 -3.06 11.13
C ASP A 38 4.87 -2.54 10.25
N PHE A 39 4.73 -2.64 8.93
CA PHE A 39 5.70 -2.13 7.99
C PHE A 39 5.92 -0.61 8.11
N LEU A 40 4.84 0.19 8.15
CA LEU A 40 4.92 1.65 8.26
C LEU A 40 5.57 2.10 9.57
N SER A 41 5.46 1.32 10.64
CA SER A 41 6.13 1.62 11.91
C SER A 41 7.66 1.75 11.75
N HIS A 42 8.26 1.02 10.80
CA HIS A 42 9.68 1.10 10.47
C HIS A 42 10.05 2.34 9.65
N ALA A 43 9.09 3.00 9.00
CA ALA A 43 9.33 4.22 8.23
C ALA A 43 9.28 5.49 9.08
N VAL A 44 8.56 5.46 10.22
CA VAL A 44 8.41 6.60 11.14
C VAL A 44 9.75 7.24 11.56
N PRO A 45 10.83 6.48 11.87
CA PRO A 45 12.10 7.08 12.27
C PRO A 45 12.71 8.01 11.22
N PHE A 46 12.87 7.54 9.97
CA PHE A 46 13.48 8.39 8.92
C PHE A 46 12.53 9.50 8.47
N TYR A 47 11.22 9.29 8.62
CA TYR A 47 10.23 10.32 8.28
C TYR A 47 10.32 11.54 9.21
N ASN A 48 10.57 11.30 10.50
CA ASN A 48 10.69 12.35 11.51
C ASN A 48 12.12 12.90 11.66
N GLU A 49 13.10 12.33 10.95
CA GLU A 49 14.48 12.81 11.00
C GLU A 49 14.64 14.13 10.23
N THR A 50 15.25 15.11 10.89
CA THR A 50 15.45 16.47 10.37
C THR A 50 16.86 16.67 9.79
N ASN A 51 17.82 15.86 10.24
CA ASN A 51 19.16 15.85 9.68
C ASN A 51 19.18 15.01 8.40
N GLU A 52 19.36 15.67 7.26
CA GLU A 52 19.36 15.00 5.95
C GLU A 52 20.38 13.86 5.83
N ALA A 53 21.58 14.00 6.41
CA ALA A 53 22.60 12.95 6.32
C ALA A 53 22.20 11.69 7.11
N GLU A 54 21.63 11.87 8.31
CA GLU A 54 21.13 10.73 9.11
C GLU A 54 19.87 10.13 8.50
N LYS A 55 18.96 10.97 7.96
CA LYS A 55 17.78 10.53 7.24
C LYS A 55 18.13 9.61 6.08
N GLN A 56 19.11 9.97 5.25
CA GLN A 56 19.55 9.13 4.14
C GLN A 56 20.14 7.80 4.60
N LYS A 57 20.88 7.76 5.71
CA LYS A 57 21.38 6.50 6.30
C LYS A 57 20.23 5.62 6.79
N MET A 58 19.26 6.20 7.49
CA MET A 58 18.08 5.46 7.97
C MET A 58 17.22 4.95 6.81
N MET A 59 17.06 5.75 5.75
CA MET A 59 16.36 5.33 4.53
C MET A 59 17.04 4.14 3.85
N ALA A 60 18.38 4.10 3.78
CA ALA A 60 19.11 2.97 3.23
C ALA A 60 18.96 1.69 4.06
N VAL A 61 18.96 1.81 5.39
CA VAL A 61 18.68 0.67 6.29
C VAL A 61 17.24 0.19 6.11
N PHE A 62 16.28 1.11 6.09
CA PHE A 62 14.87 0.80 5.86
C PHE A 62 14.61 0.12 4.52
N GLU A 63 15.25 0.61 3.45
CA GLU A 63 15.13 0.04 2.09
C GLU A 63 15.49 -1.45 2.11
N LYS A 64 16.66 -1.76 2.68
CA LYS A 64 17.20 -3.12 2.70
C LYS A 64 16.48 -4.04 3.69
N ASP A 65 16.28 -3.59 4.92
CA ASP A 65 15.90 -4.48 6.03
C ASP A 65 14.38 -4.62 6.17
N HIS A 66 13.59 -3.70 5.59
CA HIS A 66 12.14 -3.67 5.75
C HIS A 66 11.38 -3.58 4.42
N LEU A 67 11.74 -2.63 3.56
CA LEU A 67 10.99 -2.36 2.32
C LEU A 67 11.16 -3.48 1.29
N GLU A 68 12.38 -3.95 1.02
CA GLU A 68 12.64 -5.07 0.12
C GLU A 68 11.91 -6.36 0.54
N PRO A 69 11.99 -6.81 1.80
CA PRO A 69 11.20 -7.94 2.29
C PRO A 69 9.70 -7.74 2.16
N PHE A 70 9.19 -6.55 2.48
CA PHE A 70 7.77 -6.23 2.37
C PHE A 70 7.31 -6.30 0.90
N PHE A 71 8.02 -5.65 -0.02
CA PHE A 71 7.73 -5.68 -1.47
C PHE A 71 7.80 -7.10 -2.02
N THR A 72 8.79 -7.89 -1.61
CA THR A 72 8.86 -9.33 -1.95
C THR A 72 7.61 -10.08 -1.50
N GLN A 73 7.15 -9.85 -0.28
CA GLN A 73 6.00 -10.57 0.26
C GLN A 73 4.70 -10.15 -0.42
N ILE A 74 4.43 -8.84 -0.57
CA ILE A 74 3.20 -8.39 -1.23
C ILE A 74 3.18 -8.75 -2.72
N ASN A 75 4.34 -8.82 -3.38
CA ASN A 75 4.44 -9.32 -4.75
C ASN A 75 4.05 -10.81 -4.83
N LYS A 76 4.47 -11.63 -3.86
CA LYS A 76 4.04 -13.03 -3.78
C LYS A 76 2.54 -13.15 -3.52
N VAL A 77 1.98 -12.34 -2.63
CA VAL A 77 0.52 -12.34 -2.35
C VAL A 77 -0.27 -12.02 -3.62
N LEU A 78 0.12 -10.96 -4.33
CA LEU A 78 -0.52 -10.57 -5.59
C LEU A 78 -0.44 -11.69 -6.65
N GLN A 79 0.72 -12.34 -6.77
CA GLN A 79 0.93 -13.47 -7.69
C GLN A 79 0.10 -14.69 -7.31
N GLN A 80 0.03 -15.02 -6.03
CA GLN A 80 -0.68 -16.20 -5.53
C GLN A 80 -2.20 -16.08 -5.69
N ASN A 81 -2.73 -14.86 -5.61
CA ASN A 81 -4.14 -14.61 -5.85
C ASN A 81 -4.50 -14.74 -7.35
N ASP A 82 -3.60 -14.36 -8.26
CA ASP A 82 -3.69 -14.54 -9.73
C ASP A 82 -4.93 -13.91 -10.42
N THR A 83 -5.63 -12.99 -9.74
CA THR A 83 -6.76 -12.23 -10.31
C THR A 83 -6.37 -10.80 -10.71
N GLY A 84 -5.14 -10.40 -10.38
CA GLY A 84 -4.67 -9.02 -10.44
C GLY A 84 -5.09 -8.16 -9.26
N PHE A 85 -5.90 -8.66 -8.32
CA PHE A 85 -6.19 -8.02 -7.03
C PHE A 85 -5.42 -8.70 -5.90
N PHE A 86 -5.30 -8.03 -4.76
CA PHE A 86 -4.64 -8.61 -3.58
C PHE A 86 -5.47 -9.68 -2.87
N VAL A 87 -6.80 -9.58 -2.93
CA VAL A 87 -7.73 -10.54 -2.34
C VAL A 87 -8.92 -10.71 -3.26
N GLY A 88 -9.29 -11.97 -3.53
CA GLY A 88 -10.48 -12.31 -4.32
C GLY A 88 -10.37 -11.84 -5.78
N GLU A 89 -11.51 -11.70 -6.44
CA GLU A 89 -11.59 -11.40 -7.88
C GLU A 89 -12.00 -9.96 -8.20
N GLN A 90 -12.24 -9.13 -7.19
CA GLN A 90 -12.80 -7.79 -7.35
C GLN A 90 -12.00 -6.77 -6.55
N LEU A 91 -12.18 -5.50 -6.91
CA LEU A 91 -11.58 -4.38 -6.20
C LEU A 91 -12.01 -4.40 -4.72
N SER A 92 -11.03 -4.37 -3.83
CA SER A 92 -11.23 -4.29 -2.40
C SER A 92 -10.47 -3.11 -1.79
N VAL A 93 -10.73 -2.84 -0.51
CA VAL A 93 -9.99 -1.83 0.25
C VAL A 93 -8.52 -2.23 0.46
N ALA A 94 -8.18 -3.53 0.39
CA ALA A 94 -6.78 -3.97 0.41
C ALA A 94 -6.01 -3.45 -0.81
N ASP A 95 -6.62 -3.44 -2.00
CA ASP A 95 -5.98 -2.92 -3.21
C ASP A 95 -5.74 -1.40 -3.11
N LEU A 96 -6.68 -0.66 -2.52
CA LEU A 96 -6.51 0.78 -2.29
C LEU A 96 -5.38 1.07 -1.29
N ASN A 97 -5.29 0.26 -0.22
CA ASN A 97 -4.20 0.35 0.74
C ASN A 97 -2.84 0.05 0.08
N MET A 98 -2.76 -1.04 -0.68
CA MET A 98 -1.54 -1.41 -1.42
C MET A 98 -1.18 -0.39 -2.49
N LEU A 99 -2.16 0.22 -3.17
CA LEU A 99 -1.92 1.30 -4.11
C LEU A 99 -1.21 2.48 -3.43
N CYS A 100 -1.66 2.89 -2.25
CA CYS A 100 -1.02 3.95 -1.48
C CYS A 100 0.42 3.57 -1.10
N MET A 101 0.64 2.35 -0.60
CA MET A 101 1.98 1.89 -0.20
C MET A 101 2.94 1.80 -1.37
N ILE A 102 2.54 1.09 -2.44
CA ILE A 102 3.37 0.92 -3.64
C ILE A 102 3.62 2.28 -4.29
N GLY A 103 2.62 3.15 -4.36
CA GLY A 103 2.74 4.50 -4.89
C GLY A 103 3.81 5.33 -4.17
N LEU A 104 3.71 5.41 -2.83
CA LEU A 104 4.65 6.17 -2.00
C LEU A 104 6.07 5.61 -2.10
N PHE A 105 6.23 4.32 -1.81
CA PHE A 105 7.57 3.74 -1.70
C PHE A 105 8.25 3.52 -3.04
N SER A 106 7.50 3.29 -4.14
CA SER A 106 8.11 3.29 -5.48
C SER A 106 8.59 4.67 -5.93
N SER A 107 7.98 5.75 -5.43
CA SER A 107 8.45 7.11 -5.68
C SER A 107 9.71 7.45 -4.87
N LEU A 108 9.77 7.00 -3.61
CA LEU A 108 10.92 7.23 -2.73
C LEU A 108 12.14 6.35 -3.08
N PHE A 109 11.89 5.11 -3.50
CA PHE A 109 12.92 4.09 -3.77
C PHE A 109 12.76 3.49 -5.17
N PRO A 110 12.92 4.30 -6.25
CA PRO A 110 12.61 3.87 -7.61
C PRO A 110 13.52 2.73 -8.11
N LYS A 111 14.77 2.66 -7.64
CA LYS A 111 15.71 1.59 -8.02
C LYS A 111 15.28 0.23 -7.49
N MET A 112 14.93 0.14 -6.20
CA MET A 112 14.38 -1.08 -5.61
C MET A 112 13.05 -1.46 -6.26
N ALA A 113 12.18 -0.50 -6.52
CA ALA A 113 10.87 -0.74 -7.09
C ALA A 113 10.92 -1.37 -8.49
N ASN A 114 11.96 -1.08 -9.29
CA ASN A 114 12.17 -1.68 -10.61
C ASN A 114 12.36 -3.21 -10.56
N ASN A 115 12.71 -3.77 -9.39
CA ASN A 115 12.82 -5.22 -9.21
C ASN A 115 11.44 -5.91 -9.09
N TYR A 116 10.35 -5.15 -8.97
CA TYR A 116 8.99 -5.66 -8.76
C TYR A 116 8.03 -5.19 -9.85
N PRO A 117 8.25 -5.56 -11.13
CA PRO A 117 7.48 -5.04 -12.26
C PRO A 117 5.97 -5.32 -12.17
N GLN A 118 5.56 -6.39 -11.49
CA GLN A 118 4.15 -6.71 -11.32
C GLN A 118 3.45 -5.80 -10.32
N LEU A 119 4.14 -5.36 -9.26
CA LEU A 119 3.62 -4.34 -8.34
C LEU A 119 3.47 -2.99 -9.06
N ILE A 120 4.42 -2.67 -9.94
CA ILE A 120 4.33 -1.45 -10.77
C ILE A 120 3.16 -1.55 -11.75
N ALA A 121 2.99 -2.68 -12.43
CA ALA A 121 1.86 -2.92 -13.32
C ALA A 121 0.52 -2.85 -12.56
N PHE A 122 0.45 -3.42 -11.35
CA PHE A 122 -0.70 -3.28 -10.46
C PHE A 122 -0.99 -1.81 -10.15
N LYS A 123 0.02 -1.05 -9.71
CA LYS A 123 -0.11 0.39 -9.42
C LYS A 123 -0.68 1.13 -10.62
N ASP A 124 -0.08 0.94 -11.79
CA ASP A 124 -0.48 1.68 -13.00
C ASP A 124 -1.90 1.31 -13.45
N ARG A 125 -2.28 0.03 -13.37
CA ARG A 125 -3.65 -0.43 -13.64
C ARG A 125 -4.64 0.24 -12.68
N MET A 126 -4.32 0.25 -11.39
CA MET A 126 -5.18 0.82 -10.35
C MET A 126 -5.32 2.34 -10.48
N MET A 127 -4.23 3.05 -10.79
CA MET A 127 -4.24 4.49 -11.04
C MET A 127 -5.09 4.89 -12.24
N ASN A 128 -5.28 3.98 -13.21
CA ASN A 128 -6.09 4.21 -14.40
C ASN A 128 -7.59 3.88 -14.23
N GLN A 129 -8.01 3.36 -13.07
CA GLN A 129 -9.43 3.16 -12.79
C GLN A 129 -10.17 4.51 -12.80
N PRO A 130 -11.32 4.67 -13.48
CA PRO A 130 -11.93 5.98 -13.73
C PRO A 130 -12.11 6.86 -12.49
N ASN A 131 -12.61 6.29 -11.39
CA ASN A 131 -12.84 7.03 -10.15
C ASN A 131 -11.53 7.37 -9.42
N ILE A 132 -10.55 6.47 -9.44
CA ILE A 132 -9.23 6.70 -8.83
C ILE A 132 -8.48 7.77 -9.62
N LYS A 133 -8.42 7.62 -10.95
CA LYS A 133 -7.80 8.59 -11.86
C LYS A 133 -8.37 9.99 -11.67
N LYS A 134 -9.71 10.11 -11.69
CA LYS A 134 -10.40 11.38 -11.45
C LYS A 134 -10.02 12.00 -10.11
N TRP A 135 -9.95 11.21 -9.04
CA TRP A 135 -9.52 11.70 -7.72
C TRP A 135 -8.06 12.15 -7.71
N ILE A 136 -7.15 11.40 -8.33
CA ILE A 136 -5.72 11.76 -8.39
C ILE A 136 -5.49 13.07 -9.17
N GLU A 137 -6.26 13.30 -10.24
CA GLU A 137 -6.19 14.52 -11.06
C GLU A 137 -6.73 15.75 -10.31
N THR A 138 -7.73 15.59 -9.45
CA THR A 138 -8.39 16.72 -8.76
C THR A 138 -7.99 16.91 -7.30
N ARG A 139 -7.34 15.92 -6.66
CA ARG A 139 -6.96 16.01 -5.25
C ARG A 139 -5.97 17.17 -5.01
N PRO A 140 -6.02 17.83 -3.84
CA PRO A 140 -5.02 18.84 -3.47
C PRO A 140 -3.59 18.30 -3.60
N LYS A 141 -2.67 19.16 -4.04
CA LYS A 141 -1.24 18.88 -4.01
C LYS A 141 -0.74 19.11 -2.57
N THR A 142 -0.03 18.13 -2.05
CA THR A 142 0.57 18.15 -0.72
C THR A 142 2.06 17.90 -0.85
N ASP A 143 2.85 18.43 0.10
CA ASP A 143 4.32 18.33 0.10
C ASP A 143 4.84 16.92 0.49
N LEU A 144 3.96 15.92 0.42
CA LEU A 144 4.22 14.50 0.70
C LEU A 144 3.98 13.66 -0.56
#